data_AF-A0AAN7ANG1-F1
#
_entry.id   AF-A0AAN7ANG1-F1
#
_cell.length_a   1.000
_cell.length_b   1.000
_cell.length_c   1.000
_cell.angle_alpha   90.00
_cell.angle_beta   90.00
_cell.angle_gamma   90.00
#
_symmetry.space_group_name_H-M   'P 1'
#
loop_
_entity.id
_entity.type
_entity.pdbx_description
1 polymer ?
#
loop_
_entity_poly.entity_id
_entity_poly.type
_entity_poly.pdbx_seq_one_letter_code
_entity_poly.pdbx_strand_id
1 'polypeptide(L)'
;MPSKGVHVYTYIAVPGVSIELSVPKETITLNALHEFWNGTLEVEARNIDSFFNKKGRFTFKVFHDGNQITEQWIDVNALTGSASGGTMESIAQTPSIFHNDHLVISYGFYEAGKGHDVLPDQHQCYIAVAPQYTTWITDLAPPGSDFENKPFSRLVLPSAHDVGMNSMDSSSALMRRVGGAVVSTLLSDNALLGKIVDRLSGAPIEIIAPNIIYSLSMTQKDTLRDMLRIGARYFEFRPARLHNALIPTGALPDRLYFMHAAIPGMSYESFLQEVLDFLRDHPHEIIVVQLRWDGVPQDCCHPSHEEKQEYLEQALRDHDIVAGNVEDMKHRTISELRRDRKRLIMLDSVDSLSTYTDEGNATLTGDSLVDAFGQVLNRDNQRGKAFTNIQCQATPTNIRDALMLSIKDTGVTTSLLLLTKGICDSKTLPWCRQNLLDKTELDHLVVMMNDWIDGATADVAVDLSRRRLEQ
;
A
#
# COMPACT_ATOMS: atom_id res chain seq x y z
N MET A 1 -34.48 -13.12 5.43
CA MET A 1 -33.80 -14.35 5.91
C MET A 1 -32.36 -13.97 6.23
N PRO A 2 -31.67 -14.64 7.17
CA PRO A 2 -30.29 -14.29 7.49
C PRO A 2 -29.38 -14.41 6.26
N SER A 3 -28.57 -13.37 6.03
CA SER A 3 -27.53 -13.34 5.00
C SER A 3 -26.35 -12.51 5.52
N LYS A 4 -25.22 -12.64 4.82
CA LYS A 4 -24.05 -11.78 5.02
C LYS A 4 -23.50 -11.41 3.64
N GLY A 5 -23.40 -10.10 3.39
CA GLY A 5 -22.89 -9.57 2.14
C GLY A 5 -21.37 -9.55 2.09
N VAL A 6 -20.83 -9.81 0.89
CA VAL A 6 -19.45 -9.53 0.50
C VAL A 6 -19.51 -8.50 -0.62
N HIS A 7 -19.08 -7.27 -0.33
CA HIS A 7 -18.91 -6.23 -1.32
C HIS A 7 -17.55 -6.40 -1.99
N VAL A 8 -17.52 -6.42 -3.31
CA VAL A 8 -16.35 -6.78 -4.10
C VAL A 8 -16.03 -5.66 -5.09
N TYR A 9 -14.75 -5.28 -5.12
CA TYR A 9 -14.16 -4.33 -6.07
C TYR A 9 -13.24 -5.12 -6.99
N THR A 10 -13.45 -5.03 -8.30
CA THR A 10 -12.56 -5.69 -9.27
C THR A 10 -12.00 -4.74 -10.30
N TYR A 11 -10.76 -4.99 -10.72
CA TYR A 11 -10.07 -4.24 -11.75
C TYR A 11 -9.28 -5.21 -12.65
N ILE A 12 -9.41 -5.08 -13.97
CA ILE A 12 -8.70 -5.93 -14.94
C ILE A 12 -7.97 -5.03 -15.94
N ALA A 13 -6.67 -5.19 -16.09
CA ALA A 13 -5.84 -4.46 -17.06
C ALA A 13 -5.14 -5.38 -18.08
N VAL A 14 -5.47 -6.67 -18.08
CA VAL A 14 -4.88 -7.66 -18.99
C VAL A 14 -5.96 -8.20 -19.93
N PRO A 15 -5.83 -8.04 -21.26
CA PRO A 15 -6.73 -8.67 -22.21
C PRO A 15 -6.81 -10.18 -22.03
N GLY A 16 -7.96 -10.79 -22.34
CA GLY A 16 -8.16 -12.24 -22.19
C GLY A 16 -8.35 -12.72 -20.76
N VAL A 17 -8.27 -11.84 -19.76
CA VAL A 17 -8.57 -12.16 -18.36
C VAL A 17 -10.06 -12.01 -18.06
N SER A 18 -10.57 -12.92 -17.22
CA SER A 18 -11.87 -12.77 -16.57
C SER A 18 -11.81 -13.17 -15.09
N ILE A 19 -12.61 -12.53 -14.26
CA ILE A 19 -12.78 -12.84 -12.84
C ILE A 19 -14.17 -13.43 -12.64
N GLU A 20 -14.24 -14.67 -12.13
CA GLU A 20 -15.50 -15.29 -11.68
C GLU A 20 -15.64 -15.08 -10.18
N LEU A 21 -16.78 -14.54 -9.74
CA LEU A 21 -17.15 -14.38 -8.34
C LEU A 21 -18.34 -15.30 -8.05
N SER A 22 -18.29 -16.04 -6.95
CA SER A 22 -19.37 -16.97 -6.59
C SER A 22 -19.66 -17.03 -5.09
N VAL A 23 -20.94 -17.23 -4.81
CA VAL A 23 -21.51 -17.59 -3.50
C VAL A 23 -22.52 -18.73 -3.74
N PRO A 24 -23.10 -19.38 -2.71
CA PRO A 24 -24.05 -20.46 -2.94
C PRO A 24 -25.22 -20.06 -3.86
N LYS A 25 -25.36 -20.79 -4.98
CA LYS A 25 -26.40 -20.61 -6.02
C LYS A 25 -26.31 -19.32 -6.85
N GLU A 26 -25.24 -18.54 -6.73
CA GLU A 26 -25.01 -17.33 -7.52
C GLU A 26 -23.57 -17.27 -8.03
N THR A 27 -23.40 -16.89 -9.30
CA THR A 27 -22.09 -16.74 -9.94
C THR A 27 -22.15 -15.64 -10.98
N ILE A 28 -21.15 -14.76 -10.97
CA ILE A 28 -20.99 -13.68 -11.96
C ILE A 28 -19.59 -13.73 -12.54
N THR A 29 -19.45 -13.35 -13.81
CA THR A 29 -18.17 -13.30 -14.52
C THR A 29 -17.94 -11.89 -15.03
N LEU A 30 -16.76 -11.33 -14.74
CA LEU A 30 -16.35 -9.97 -15.04
C LEU A 30 -15.14 -10.00 -15.98
N ASN A 31 -15.15 -9.13 -16.99
CA ASN A 31 -14.09 -9.07 -18.01
C ASN A 31 -13.88 -7.64 -18.57
N ALA A 32 -14.45 -6.62 -17.94
CA ALA A 32 -14.29 -5.23 -18.36
C ALA A 32 -12.85 -4.77 -18.10
N LEU A 33 -12.20 -4.22 -19.13
CA LEU A 33 -10.82 -3.75 -19.06
C LEU A 33 -10.76 -2.30 -18.58
N HIS A 34 -9.78 -2.02 -17.72
CA HIS A 34 -9.47 -0.71 -17.15
C HIS A 34 -10.65 -0.03 -16.44
N GLU A 35 -11.64 -0.79 -16.01
CA GLU A 35 -12.81 -0.31 -15.30
C GLU A 35 -12.92 -0.99 -13.94
N PHE A 36 -13.34 -0.22 -12.93
CA PHE A 36 -13.71 -0.79 -11.65
C PHE A 36 -15.14 -1.31 -11.73
N TRP A 37 -15.33 -2.59 -11.40
CA TRP A 37 -16.64 -3.11 -11.06
C TRP A 37 -16.79 -3.15 -9.55
N ASN A 38 -17.91 -2.62 -9.06
CA ASN A 38 -18.26 -2.56 -7.63
C ASN A 38 -19.63 -3.20 -7.45
N GLY A 39 -19.72 -4.27 -6.67
CA GLY A 39 -20.99 -4.94 -6.43
C GLY A 39 -20.96 -5.87 -5.22
N THR A 40 -22.14 -6.30 -4.79
CA THR A 40 -22.30 -7.16 -3.60
C THR A 40 -22.79 -8.53 -4.01
N LEU A 41 -22.20 -9.58 -3.41
CA LEU A 41 -22.75 -10.93 -3.41
C LEU A 41 -23.24 -11.29 -2.01
N GLU A 42 -24.39 -11.97 -1.92
CA GLU A 42 -25.01 -12.31 -0.63
C GLU A 42 -24.86 -13.80 -0.31
N VAL A 43 -24.23 -14.11 0.83
CA VAL A 43 -24.21 -15.47 1.35
C VAL A 43 -25.52 -15.73 2.12
N GLU A 44 -26.54 -16.17 1.40
CA GLU A 44 -27.89 -16.37 1.94
C GLU A 44 -28.07 -17.75 2.58
N ALA A 45 -28.60 -17.79 3.81
CA ALA A 45 -28.82 -19.04 4.54
C ALA A 45 -29.77 -20.03 3.83
N ARG A 46 -30.65 -19.54 2.94
CA ARG A 46 -31.57 -20.37 2.13
C ARG A 46 -30.88 -21.09 0.96
N ASN A 47 -29.74 -20.59 0.52
CA ASN A 47 -29.00 -21.15 -0.62
C ASN A 47 -27.98 -22.21 -0.17
N ILE A 48 -27.89 -22.45 1.15
CA ILE A 48 -26.98 -23.42 1.78
C ILE A 48 -27.76 -24.69 2.13
N ASP A 49 -27.39 -25.80 1.49
CA ASP A 49 -28.06 -27.12 1.55
C ASP A 49 -27.85 -27.87 2.90
N SER A 50 -27.67 -27.14 4.00
CA SER A 50 -27.48 -27.67 5.35
C SER A 50 -28.39 -26.98 6.37
N PHE A 51 -28.98 -27.76 7.27
CA PHE A 51 -29.88 -27.23 8.30
C PHE A 51 -29.13 -26.61 9.48
N PHE A 52 -28.04 -27.24 9.92
CA PHE A 52 -27.28 -26.83 11.12
C PHE A 52 -26.04 -25.98 10.81
N ASN A 53 -25.39 -26.23 9.66
CA ASN A 53 -24.20 -25.47 9.26
C ASN A 53 -24.59 -24.48 8.16
N LYS A 54 -24.69 -23.20 8.51
CA LYS A 54 -25.01 -22.11 7.59
C LYS A 54 -23.78 -21.36 7.08
N LYS A 55 -22.65 -22.06 6.96
CA LYS A 55 -21.47 -21.56 6.25
C LYS A 55 -21.64 -21.74 4.74
N GLY A 56 -21.56 -20.65 4.00
CA GLY A 56 -21.51 -20.62 2.55
C GLY A 56 -20.17 -20.06 2.09
N ARG A 57 -19.63 -20.61 1.00
CA ARG A 57 -18.31 -20.21 0.50
C ARG A 57 -18.44 -19.02 -0.43
N PHE A 58 -17.71 -17.95 -0.14
CA PHE A 58 -17.37 -16.92 -1.13
C PHE A 58 -16.08 -17.34 -1.84
N THR A 59 -16.08 -17.30 -3.17
CA THR A 59 -14.92 -17.67 -3.98
C THR A 59 -14.72 -16.65 -5.09
N PHE A 60 -13.46 -16.31 -5.38
CA PHE A 60 -13.11 -15.74 -6.66
C PHE A 60 -12.13 -16.63 -7.42
N LYS A 61 -12.26 -16.66 -8.74
CA LYS A 61 -11.34 -17.34 -9.65
C LYS A 61 -10.89 -16.37 -10.73
N VAL A 62 -9.61 -16.41 -11.06
CA VAL A 62 -9.07 -15.64 -12.19
C VAL A 62 -8.77 -16.61 -13.32
N PHE A 63 -9.25 -16.28 -14.52
CA PHE A 63 -8.97 -17.02 -15.74
C PHE A 63 -8.18 -16.14 -16.71
N HIS A 64 -7.30 -16.75 -17.51
CA HIS A 64 -6.63 -16.12 -18.64
C HIS A 64 -6.76 -17.04 -19.86
N ASP A 65 -7.36 -16.54 -20.92
CA ASP A 65 -7.68 -17.30 -22.15
C ASP A 65 -8.42 -18.61 -21.87
N GLY A 66 -9.36 -18.57 -20.91
CA GLY A 66 -10.17 -19.71 -20.49
C GLY A 66 -9.49 -20.69 -19.52
N ASN A 67 -8.20 -20.51 -19.21
CA ASN A 67 -7.49 -21.34 -18.24
C ASN A 67 -7.57 -20.73 -16.84
N GLN A 68 -7.95 -21.53 -15.84
CA GLN A 68 -7.97 -21.06 -14.45
C GLN A 68 -6.54 -20.86 -13.95
N ILE A 69 -6.25 -19.65 -13.49
CA ILE A 69 -4.93 -19.22 -13.00
C ILE A 69 -4.84 -19.37 -11.49
N THR A 70 -5.88 -18.93 -10.78
CA THR A 70 -5.97 -19.07 -9.33
C THR A 70 -7.42 -19.17 -8.87
N GLU A 71 -7.60 -19.71 -7.67
CA GLU A 71 -8.86 -19.75 -6.94
C GLU A 71 -8.57 -19.37 -5.49
N GLN A 72 -9.31 -18.40 -4.97
CA GLN A 72 -9.22 -17.95 -3.59
C GLN A 72 -10.61 -17.96 -2.98
N TRP A 73 -10.71 -18.34 -1.71
CA TRP A 73 -12.01 -18.53 -1.07
C TRP A 73 -11.96 -18.32 0.45
N ILE A 74 -13.14 -18.03 1.01
CA ILE A 74 -13.39 -17.99 2.44
C ILE A 74 -14.82 -18.47 2.75
N ASP A 75 -15.01 -19.22 3.85
CA ASP A 75 -16.35 -19.59 4.28
C ASP A 75 -16.96 -18.52 5.18
N VAL A 76 -18.13 -18.02 4.80
CA VAL A 76 -18.90 -16.99 5.50
C VAL A 76 -20.10 -17.63 6.17
N ASN A 77 -20.27 -17.41 7.47
CA ASN A 77 -21.44 -17.87 8.19
C ASN A 77 -22.61 -16.88 8.02
N ALA A 78 -23.67 -17.29 7.32
CA ALA A 78 -24.83 -16.45 7.03
C ALA A 78 -25.65 -16.05 8.28
N LEU A 79 -25.44 -16.70 9.43
CA LEU A 79 -26.13 -16.39 10.69
C LEU A 79 -25.30 -15.47 11.60
N THR A 80 -24.01 -15.75 11.74
CA THR A 80 -23.13 -15.01 12.66
C THR A 80 -22.39 -13.88 11.96
N GLY A 81 -22.24 -13.93 10.64
CA GLY A 81 -21.44 -13.02 9.85
C GLY A 81 -19.93 -13.25 9.95
N SER A 82 -19.47 -14.30 10.65
CA SER A 82 -18.04 -14.60 10.78
C SER A 82 -17.50 -15.24 9.52
N ALA A 83 -16.29 -14.85 9.11
CA ALA A 83 -15.55 -15.43 8.00
C ALA A 83 -14.38 -16.27 8.52
N SER A 84 -14.22 -17.49 8.00
CA SER A 84 -13.19 -18.44 8.45
C SER A 84 -13.03 -19.55 7.43
N GLY A 85 -11.92 -20.27 7.46
CA GLY A 85 -11.59 -21.31 6.51
C GLY A 85 -11.18 -20.71 5.18
N GLY A 86 -10.07 -21.17 4.61
CA GLY A 86 -9.71 -20.87 3.23
C GLY A 86 -8.39 -20.15 3.07
N THR A 87 -8.29 -19.39 1.99
CA THR A 87 -7.02 -18.77 1.56
C THR A 87 -6.96 -17.27 1.85
N MET A 88 -7.99 -16.72 2.51
CA MET A 88 -8.12 -15.30 2.81
C MET A 88 -8.31 -15.02 4.32
N GLU A 89 -7.85 -15.91 5.20
CA GLU A 89 -8.07 -15.80 6.66
C GLU A 89 -7.13 -14.79 7.36
N SER A 90 -6.18 -14.17 6.66
CA SER A 90 -5.35 -13.09 7.21
C SER A 90 -4.65 -12.34 6.08
N ILE A 91 -4.25 -11.08 6.33
CA ILE A 91 -3.53 -10.29 5.30
C ILE A 91 -2.19 -10.96 4.95
N ALA A 92 -1.55 -11.60 5.93
CA ALA A 92 -0.32 -12.37 5.72
C ALA A 92 -0.50 -13.57 4.79
N GLN A 93 -1.73 -14.06 4.60
CA GLN A 93 -2.07 -15.14 3.68
C GLN A 93 -2.60 -14.63 2.33
N THR A 94 -2.64 -13.32 2.11
CA THR A 94 -3.07 -12.70 0.86
C THR A 94 -1.93 -12.02 0.08
N PRO A 95 -0.72 -12.61 -0.05
CA PRO A 95 0.30 -12.01 -0.91
C PRO A 95 -0.21 -11.97 -2.35
N SER A 96 0.28 -10.99 -3.12
CA SER A 96 -0.03 -10.88 -4.54
C SER A 96 0.51 -12.10 -5.28
N ILE A 97 -0.29 -12.64 -6.21
CA ILE A 97 0.04 -13.86 -6.96
C ILE A 97 0.62 -13.45 -8.30
N PHE A 98 1.82 -13.93 -8.60
CA PHE A 98 2.48 -13.73 -9.89
C PHE A 98 2.37 -14.99 -10.73
N HIS A 99 2.01 -14.85 -12.00
CA HIS A 99 1.85 -15.98 -12.91
C HIS A 99 2.57 -15.75 -14.24
N ASN A 100 3.44 -16.72 -14.59
CA ASN A 100 4.23 -16.78 -15.83
C ASN A 100 4.96 -15.48 -16.20
N ASP A 101 5.42 -14.72 -15.21
CA ASP A 101 6.09 -13.42 -15.40
C ASP A 101 5.31 -12.36 -16.20
N HIS A 102 4.00 -12.59 -16.42
CA HIS A 102 3.17 -11.72 -17.27
C HIS A 102 2.10 -10.99 -16.48
N LEU A 103 1.56 -11.60 -15.44
CA LEU A 103 0.42 -11.05 -14.71
C LEU A 103 0.63 -11.11 -13.19
N VAL A 104 0.08 -10.11 -12.52
CA VAL A 104 -0.02 -10.04 -11.06
C VAL A 104 -1.49 -9.93 -10.67
N ILE A 105 -1.86 -10.70 -9.64
CA ILE A 105 -3.20 -10.70 -9.03
C ILE A 105 -3.02 -10.22 -7.60
N SER A 106 -3.40 -8.97 -7.35
CA SER A 106 -3.39 -8.37 -6.02
C SER A 106 -4.80 -8.41 -5.43
N TYR A 107 -4.95 -8.92 -4.21
CA TYR A 107 -6.25 -9.04 -3.59
C TYR A 107 -6.15 -8.95 -2.07
N GLY A 108 -7.26 -8.69 -1.43
CA GLY A 108 -7.39 -8.73 0.03
C GLY A 108 -8.83 -8.87 0.46
N PHE A 109 -9.03 -9.32 1.68
CA PHE A 109 -10.35 -9.56 2.26
C PHE A 109 -10.45 -8.95 3.66
N TYR A 110 -11.35 -7.98 3.82
CA TYR A 110 -11.70 -7.40 5.10
C TYR A 110 -12.93 -8.12 5.67
N GLU A 111 -12.75 -8.74 6.83
CA GLU A 111 -13.87 -9.25 7.61
C GLU A 111 -14.55 -8.11 8.36
N ALA A 112 -15.84 -7.99 8.15
CA ALA A 112 -16.70 -6.99 8.76
C ALA A 112 -17.49 -7.63 9.88
N GLY A 113 -17.54 -6.98 11.04
CA GLY A 113 -18.36 -7.37 12.18
C GLY A 113 -19.86 -7.24 11.88
N LYS A 114 -20.67 -6.98 12.90
CA LYS A 114 -22.13 -6.84 12.72
C LYS A 114 -22.56 -5.51 12.07
N GLY A 115 -21.60 -4.64 11.76
CA GLY A 115 -21.84 -3.24 11.41
C GLY A 115 -22.17 -2.43 12.66
N HIS A 116 -21.48 -1.32 12.85
CA HIS A 116 -21.69 -0.43 13.99
C HIS A 116 -21.44 1.00 13.53
N ASP A 117 -22.46 1.86 13.62
CA ASP A 117 -22.50 3.31 13.31
C ASP A 117 -21.72 3.77 12.06
N VAL A 118 -20.38 3.70 12.11
CA VAL A 118 -19.44 4.11 11.07
C VAL A 118 -18.83 2.96 10.27
N LEU A 119 -18.77 1.73 10.80
CA LEU A 119 -18.20 0.56 10.10
C LEU A 119 -19.28 -0.21 9.33
N PRO A 120 -18.98 -0.70 8.12
CA PRO A 120 -19.96 -1.43 7.32
C PRO A 120 -20.31 -2.78 7.96
N ASP A 121 -21.50 -3.28 7.63
CA ASP A 121 -21.97 -4.61 7.98
C ASP A 121 -21.63 -5.67 6.92
N GLN A 122 -21.04 -5.27 5.79
CA GLN A 122 -20.62 -6.16 4.70
C GLN A 122 -19.10 -6.35 4.70
N HIS A 123 -18.67 -7.60 4.48
CA HIS A 123 -17.28 -7.90 4.17
C HIS A 123 -16.84 -7.15 2.93
N GLN A 124 -15.54 -6.85 2.80
CA GLN A 124 -15.01 -6.23 1.59
C GLN A 124 -13.95 -7.14 0.97
N CYS A 125 -13.94 -7.23 -0.35
CA CYS A 125 -12.89 -7.90 -1.10
C CYS A 125 -12.47 -7.01 -2.27
N TYR A 126 -11.16 -6.78 -2.43
CA TYR A 126 -10.66 -6.15 -3.65
C TYR A 126 -9.84 -7.18 -4.44
N ILE A 127 -9.91 -7.11 -5.77
CA ILE A 127 -9.19 -7.97 -6.69
C ILE A 127 -8.73 -7.12 -7.88
N ALA A 128 -7.42 -6.97 -8.06
CA ALA A 128 -6.83 -6.29 -9.20
C ALA A 128 -5.97 -7.29 -9.98
N VAL A 129 -6.22 -7.41 -11.29
CA VAL A 129 -5.40 -8.21 -12.20
C VAL A 129 -4.76 -7.28 -13.22
N ALA A 130 -3.43 -7.21 -13.22
CA ALA A 130 -2.68 -6.31 -14.08
C ALA A 130 -1.44 -7.01 -14.68
N PRO A 131 -0.80 -6.43 -15.69
CA PRO A 131 0.52 -6.86 -16.11
C PRO A 131 1.51 -6.82 -14.95
N GLN A 132 2.52 -7.70 -14.98
CA GLN A 132 3.64 -7.58 -14.06
C GLN A 132 4.56 -6.45 -14.52
N TYR A 133 4.53 -5.31 -13.83
CA TYR A 133 5.29 -4.11 -14.18
C TYR A 133 6.75 -4.12 -13.67
N THR A 134 7.44 -5.25 -13.77
CA THR A 134 8.85 -5.36 -13.33
C THR A 134 9.78 -4.43 -14.10
N THR A 135 9.52 -4.18 -15.38
CA THR A 135 10.41 -3.43 -16.29
C THR A 135 9.68 -2.28 -16.99
N TRP A 136 8.65 -1.72 -16.37
CA TRP A 136 7.72 -0.84 -17.08
C TRP A 136 8.36 0.45 -17.61
N ILE A 137 9.39 1.00 -16.95
CA ILE A 137 10.09 2.19 -17.47
C ILE A 137 10.89 1.81 -18.72
N THR A 138 11.48 0.62 -18.73
CA THR A 138 12.16 0.04 -19.90
C THR A 138 11.21 -0.20 -21.05
N ASP A 139 10.04 -0.79 -20.77
CA ASP A 139 9.02 -1.09 -21.78
C ASP A 139 8.41 0.19 -22.35
N LEU A 140 8.25 1.20 -21.50
CA LEU A 140 7.70 2.49 -21.89
C LEU A 140 8.71 3.34 -22.69
N ALA A 141 9.95 3.42 -22.22
CA ALA A 141 11.02 4.17 -22.87
C ALA A 141 12.22 3.25 -23.15
N PRO A 142 12.16 2.38 -24.19
CA PRO A 142 13.27 1.48 -24.51
C PRO A 142 14.55 2.22 -24.87
N PRO A 143 15.74 1.64 -24.61
CA PRO A 143 17.01 2.19 -25.10
C PRO A 143 16.99 2.49 -26.60
N GLY A 144 17.38 3.71 -26.97
CA GLY A 144 17.34 4.22 -28.34
C GLY A 144 15.99 4.74 -28.84
N SER A 145 14.93 4.71 -28.01
CA SER A 145 13.62 5.28 -28.36
C SER A 145 13.60 6.82 -28.20
N ASP A 146 12.62 7.46 -28.84
CA ASP A 146 12.40 8.90 -28.63
C ASP A 146 11.96 9.21 -27.19
N PHE A 147 11.28 8.28 -26.52
CA PHE A 147 10.77 8.47 -25.17
C PHE A 147 11.87 8.52 -24.11
N GLU A 148 12.99 7.81 -24.29
CA GLU A 148 14.08 7.91 -23.31
C GLU A 148 14.80 9.28 -23.34
N ASN A 149 14.64 10.05 -24.41
CA ASN A 149 15.17 11.41 -24.53
C ASN A 149 14.24 12.47 -23.92
N LYS A 150 13.10 12.06 -23.34
CA LYS A 150 12.19 12.95 -22.62
C LYS A 150 12.64 13.10 -21.16
N PRO A 151 12.32 14.24 -20.50
CA PRO A 151 12.61 14.44 -19.08
C PRO A 151 12.02 13.33 -18.20
N PHE A 152 12.80 12.84 -17.23
CA PHE A 152 12.33 11.85 -16.25
C PHE A 152 11.15 12.39 -15.43
N SER A 153 11.11 13.70 -15.19
CA SER A 153 10.02 14.39 -14.51
C SER A 153 8.66 14.26 -15.22
N ARG A 154 8.58 13.74 -16.45
CA ARG A 154 7.29 13.47 -17.09
C ARG A 154 6.59 12.21 -16.56
N LEU A 155 7.28 11.35 -15.83
CA LEU A 155 6.71 10.11 -15.33
C LEU A 155 5.72 10.32 -14.18
N VAL A 156 4.80 9.37 -14.05
CA VAL A 156 3.94 9.18 -12.88
C VAL A 156 4.39 7.88 -12.20
N LEU A 157 4.93 7.99 -11.00
CA LEU A 157 5.50 6.84 -10.30
C LEU A 157 4.46 6.24 -9.32
N PRO A 158 4.10 4.95 -9.45
CA PRO A 158 3.34 4.27 -8.42
C PRO A 158 4.20 4.09 -7.16
N SER A 159 3.59 4.26 -6.00
CA SER A 159 4.27 4.31 -4.70
C SER A 159 3.52 3.54 -3.63
N ALA A 160 4.29 2.78 -2.84
CA ALA A 160 3.81 2.16 -1.61
C ALA A 160 3.82 3.17 -0.45
N HIS A 161 2.67 3.42 0.15
CA HIS A 161 2.56 4.18 1.40
C HIS A 161 3.22 3.41 2.55
N ASP A 162 4.08 4.10 3.31
CA ASP A 162 4.82 3.54 4.44
C ASP A 162 5.48 2.18 4.11
N VAL A 163 6.29 2.15 3.05
CA VAL A 163 6.87 0.91 2.47
C VAL A 163 7.48 -0.06 3.48
N GLY A 164 8.07 0.45 4.57
CA GLY A 164 8.71 -0.38 5.58
C GLY A 164 7.74 -1.10 6.52
N MET A 165 6.44 -0.82 6.44
CA MET A 165 5.40 -1.52 7.18
C MET A 165 4.76 -2.64 6.37
N ASN A 166 5.63 -3.49 5.82
CA ASN A 166 5.27 -4.62 4.96
C ASN A 166 5.41 -5.99 5.64
N SER A 167 5.84 -6.02 6.90
CA SER A 167 5.91 -7.24 7.70
C SER A 167 5.70 -6.93 9.19
N MET A 168 5.27 -7.95 9.92
CA MET A 168 5.17 -7.90 11.37
C MET A 168 6.45 -8.36 12.07
N ASP A 169 7.55 -8.59 11.37
CA ASP A 169 8.74 -9.25 11.93
C ASP A 169 9.35 -8.43 13.07
N SER A 170 9.61 -7.14 12.83
CA SER A 170 10.13 -6.22 13.84
C SER A 170 9.18 -6.10 15.05
N SER A 171 7.89 -5.88 14.78
CA SER A 171 6.87 -5.79 15.83
C SER A 171 6.73 -7.09 16.62
N SER A 172 6.80 -8.25 15.96
CA SER A 172 6.73 -9.57 16.60
C SER A 172 7.97 -9.84 17.46
N ALA A 173 9.15 -9.45 16.99
CA ALA A 173 10.38 -9.56 17.76
C ALA A 173 10.32 -8.71 19.04
N LEU A 174 9.77 -7.48 18.94
CA LEU A 174 9.49 -6.64 20.10
C LEU A 174 8.49 -7.32 21.05
N MET A 175 7.31 -7.70 20.56
CA MET A 175 6.26 -8.28 21.41
C MET A 175 6.69 -9.57 22.14
N ARG A 176 7.59 -10.37 21.56
CA ARG A 176 8.13 -11.57 22.21
C ARG A 176 9.08 -11.29 23.38
N ARG A 177 9.71 -10.11 23.41
CA ARG A 177 10.80 -9.78 24.35
C ARG A 177 10.45 -8.65 25.30
N VAL A 178 9.40 -7.89 25.01
CA VAL A 178 9.06 -6.65 25.67
C VAL A 178 7.74 -6.81 26.44
N GLY A 179 7.73 -6.43 27.72
CA GLY A 179 6.51 -6.45 28.55
C GLY A 179 5.51 -5.35 28.18
N GLY A 180 4.25 -5.50 28.59
CA GLY A 180 3.14 -4.61 28.20
C GLY A 180 3.32 -3.14 28.53
N ALA A 181 4.12 -2.81 29.55
CA ALA A 181 4.42 -1.43 29.91
C ALA A 181 5.16 -0.68 28.80
N VAL A 182 6.15 -1.31 28.16
CA VAL A 182 6.94 -0.68 27.09
C VAL A 182 6.12 -0.61 25.80
N VAL A 183 5.30 -1.63 25.52
CA VAL A 183 4.33 -1.57 24.40
C VAL A 183 3.34 -0.43 24.61
N SER A 184 2.87 -0.21 25.84
CA SER A 184 2.01 0.93 26.19
C SER A 184 2.70 2.27 25.98
N THR A 185 4.01 2.39 26.24
CA THR A 185 4.78 3.61 25.95
C THR A 185 4.78 3.92 24.46
N LEU A 186 5.13 2.94 23.61
CA LEU A 186 5.16 3.14 22.15
C LEU A 186 3.79 3.56 21.59
N LEU A 187 2.72 3.01 22.14
CA LEU A 187 1.36 3.42 21.78
C LEU A 187 1.04 4.82 22.34
N SER A 188 1.52 5.18 23.52
CA SER A 188 1.21 6.48 24.13
C SER A 188 1.91 7.67 23.48
N ASP A 189 3.06 7.46 22.84
CA ASP A 189 3.82 8.53 22.15
C ASP A 189 3.13 9.02 20.86
N ASN A 190 2.07 8.34 20.43
CA ASN A 190 1.16 8.83 19.43
C ASN A 190 -0.11 9.39 20.11
N ALA A 191 -0.41 10.67 19.90
CA ALA A 191 -1.50 11.38 20.58
C ALA A 191 -2.89 10.77 20.36
N LEU A 192 -3.10 10.04 19.27
CA LEU A 192 -4.33 9.30 18.99
C LEU A 192 -4.35 7.97 19.76
N LEU A 193 -3.23 7.26 19.76
CA LEU A 193 -3.07 5.97 20.43
C LEU A 193 -3.02 6.08 21.96
N GLY A 194 -2.43 7.12 22.53
CA GLY A 194 -2.48 7.38 23.97
C GLY A 194 -3.91 7.51 24.50
N LYS A 195 -4.80 8.17 23.75
CA LYS A 195 -6.23 8.28 24.09
C LYS A 195 -6.99 6.96 24.00
N ILE A 196 -6.46 5.98 23.26
CA ILE A 196 -7.01 4.62 23.14
C ILE A 196 -6.53 3.78 24.33
N VAL A 197 -5.22 3.83 24.62
CA VAL A 197 -4.60 3.20 25.79
C VAL A 197 -5.33 3.59 27.08
N ASP A 198 -5.64 4.87 27.27
CA ASP A 198 -6.37 5.37 28.44
C ASP A 198 -7.75 4.71 28.62
N ARG A 199 -8.46 4.40 27.52
CA ARG A 199 -9.78 3.74 27.53
C ARG A 199 -9.70 2.21 27.59
N LEU A 200 -8.59 1.62 27.17
CA LEU A 200 -8.35 0.17 27.23
C LEU A 200 -7.84 -0.31 28.59
N SER A 201 -7.67 0.59 29.57
CA SER A 201 -7.20 0.35 30.94
C SER A 201 -7.94 -0.73 31.75
N GLY A 202 -8.99 -1.37 31.19
CA GLY A 202 -9.69 -2.53 31.76
C GLY A 202 -9.32 -3.91 31.18
N ALA A 203 -8.60 -4.00 30.06
CA ALA A 203 -8.15 -5.26 29.46
C ALA A 203 -6.61 -5.36 29.47
N PRO A 204 -6.00 -6.56 29.54
CA PRO A 204 -4.55 -6.68 29.47
C PRO A 204 -4.04 -6.17 28.11
N ILE A 205 -3.37 -5.01 28.11
CA ILE A 205 -2.81 -4.37 26.89
C ILE A 205 -1.94 -5.34 26.10
N GLU A 206 -1.23 -6.25 26.79
CA GLU A 206 -0.41 -7.31 26.18
C GLU A 206 -1.18 -8.24 25.23
N ILE A 207 -2.47 -8.47 25.48
CA ILE A 207 -3.30 -9.38 24.68
C ILE A 207 -3.80 -8.69 23.40
N ILE A 208 -4.06 -7.38 23.46
CA ILE A 208 -4.70 -6.62 22.37
C ILE A 208 -3.66 -5.88 21.51
N ALA A 209 -2.49 -5.58 22.06
CA ALA A 209 -1.44 -4.84 21.38
C ALA A 209 -1.00 -5.43 20.02
N PRO A 210 -0.85 -6.76 19.84
CA PRO A 210 -0.52 -7.31 18.52
C PRO A 210 -1.55 -6.94 17.44
N ASN A 211 -2.84 -7.01 17.78
CA ASN A 211 -3.92 -6.68 16.85
C ASN A 211 -4.00 -5.16 16.60
N ILE A 212 -3.70 -4.34 17.61
CA ILE A 212 -3.63 -2.88 17.49
C ILE A 212 -2.47 -2.50 16.56
N ILE A 213 -1.27 -3.00 16.82
CA ILE A 213 -0.09 -2.75 15.98
C ILE A 213 -0.40 -3.20 14.55
N TYR A 214 -0.86 -4.44 14.38
CA TYR A 214 -1.20 -4.95 13.06
C TYR A 214 -2.23 -4.09 12.31
N SER A 215 -3.34 -3.73 12.96
CA SER A 215 -4.44 -3.00 12.34
C SER A 215 -4.10 -1.54 12.02
N LEU A 216 -3.08 -0.99 12.69
CA LEU A 216 -2.71 0.42 12.59
C LEU A 216 -1.47 0.68 11.78
N SER A 217 -0.49 -0.21 11.87
CA SER A 217 0.83 0.04 11.34
C SER A 217 1.06 -0.65 10.01
N MET A 218 0.44 -1.80 9.74
CA MET A 218 0.64 -2.52 8.47
C MET A 218 -0.09 -1.82 7.32
N THR A 219 0.67 -1.24 6.40
CA THR A 219 0.17 -0.55 5.21
C THR A 219 0.42 -1.33 3.93
N GLN A 220 1.35 -2.29 3.97
CA GLN A 220 1.71 -3.15 2.84
C GLN A 220 1.65 -4.62 3.24
N LYS A 221 1.26 -5.50 2.30
CA LYS A 221 1.19 -6.95 2.53
C LYS A 221 2.22 -7.74 1.73
N ASP A 222 2.79 -7.09 0.73
CA ASP A 222 3.72 -7.67 -0.22
C ASP A 222 5.15 -7.28 0.18
N THR A 223 6.11 -8.18 -0.11
CA THR A 223 7.53 -7.90 0.12
C THR A 223 7.98 -6.72 -0.75
N LEU A 224 9.10 -6.06 -0.40
CA LEU A 224 9.61 -4.96 -1.22
C LEU A 224 9.94 -5.43 -2.65
N ARG A 225 10.54 -6.61 -2.79
CA ARG A 225 10.69 -7.29 -4.09
C ARG A 225 9.37 -7.42 -4.86
N ASP A 226 8.29 -7.83 -4.23
CA ASP A 226 7.00 -7.99 -4.90
C ASP A 226 6.34 -6.64 -5.22
N MET A 227 6.46 -5.63 -4.36
CA MET A 227 6.03 -4.25 -4.64
C MET A 227 6.75 -3.68 -5.88
N LEU A 228 8.04 -3.96 -6.03
CA LEU A 228 8.83 -3.59 -7.21
C LEU A 228 8.34 -4.31 -8.48
N ARG A 229 7.99 -5.60 -8.39
CA ARG A 229 7.40 -6.38 -9.49
C ARG A 229 5.98 -5.94 -9.85
N ILE A 230 5.20 -5.50 -8.87
CA ILE A 230 3.87 -4.89 -9.06
C ILE A 230 4.00 -3.57 -9.82
N GLY A 231 5.09 -2.83 -9.61
CA GLY A 231 5.44 -1.66 -10.42
C GLY A 231 5.97 -0.46 -9.64
N ALA A 232 6.01 -0.51 -8.30
CA ALA A 232 6.43 0.62 -7.47
C ALA A 232 7.81 1.14 -7.87
N ARG A 233 7.95 2.47 -8.05
CA ARG A 233 9.22 3.14 -8.40
C ARG A 233 9.51 4.37 -7.56
N TYR A 234 8.60 4.72 -6.65
CA TYR A 234 8.83 5.73 -5.64
C TYR A 234 8.59 5.12 -4.26
N PHE A 235 9.46 5.47 -3.31
CA PHE A 235 9.33 5.06 -1.92
C PHE A 235 9.59 6.23 -0.99
N GLU A 236 8.67 6.46 -0.06
CA GLU A 236 8.95 7.27 1.12
C GLU A 236 9.50 6.34 2.22
N PHE A 237 10.66 6.68 2.77
CA PHE A 237 11.28 5.95 3.87
C PHE A 237 11.51 6.89 5.05
N ARG A 238 11.15 6.46 6.27
CA ARG A 238 11.31 7.23 7.50
C ARG A 238 12.38 6.61 8.40
N PRO A 239 13.68 6.78 8.11
CA PRO A 239 14.73 6.10 8.85
C PRO A 239 14.91 6.76 10.23
N ALA A 240 14.79 5.98 11.30
CA ALA A 240 15.22 6.40 12.63
C ALA A 240 15.72 5.21 13.45
N ARG A 241 16.41 5.51 14.56
CA ARG A 241 16.75 4.48 15.55
C ARG A 241 15.51 4.06 16.32
N LEU A 242 15.62 2.92 16.99
CA LEU A 242 14.60 2.45 17.92
C LEU A 242 14.34 3.50 19.01
N HIS A 243 13.10 3.53 19.48
CA HIS A 243 12.71 4.35 20.62
C HIS A 243 13.63 4.10 21.83
N ASN A 244 13.98 5.16 22.59
CA ASN A 244 14.83 5.06 23.78
C ASN A 244 14.39 3.98 24.79
N ALA A 245 13.08 3.74 24.89
CA ALA A 245 12.52 2.68 25.74
C ALA A 245 12.78 1.24 25.23
N LEU A 246 13.05 1.07 23.93
CA LEU A 246 13.29 -0.22 23.29
C LEU A 246 14.77 -0.61 23.30
N ILE A 247 15.68 0.35 23.24
CA ILE A 247 17.13 0.08 23.14
C ILE A 247 17.62 -0.86 24.25
N PRO A 248 17.29 -0.66 25.55
CA PRO A 248 17.77 -1.54 26.63
C PRO A 248 17.22 -2.97 26.58
N THR A 249 16.14 -3.20 25.83
CA THR A 249 15.50 -4.53 25.74
C THR A 249 16.31 -5.50 24.88
N GLY A 250 17.19 -4.99 24.00
CA GLY A 250 17.93 -5.80 23.04
C GLY A 250 17.02 -6.64 22.13
N ALA A 251 15.76 -6.22 21.93
CA ALA A 251 14.79 -6.98 21.15
C ALA A 251 15.06 -6.91 19.64
N LEU A 252 15.62 -5.79 19.19
CA LEU A 252 16.07 -5.56 17.83
C LEU A 252 17.51 -4.99 17.85
N PRO A 253 18.34 -5.27 16.82
CA PRO A 253 19.65 -4.63 16.69
C PRO A 253 19.55 -3.10 16.63
N ASP A 254 20.54 -2.40 17.20
CA ASP A 254 20.62 -0.94 17.16
C ASP A 254 21.12 -0.46 15.78
N ARG A 255 20.17 -0.10 14.92
CA ARG A 255 20.36 0.40 13.55
C ARG A 255 19.15 1.23 13.12
N LEU A 256 19.16 1.74 11.89
CA LEU A 256 18.04 2.49 11.33
C LEU A 256 16.93 1.57 10.83
N TYR A 257 15.70 1.87 11.22
CA TYR A 257 14.47 1.22 10.78
C TYR A 257 13.54 2.23 10.15
N PHE A 258 12.66 1.76 9.28
CA PHE A 258 11.45 2.50 8.94
C PHE A 258 10.62 2.68 10.20
N MET A 259 10.22 3.92 10.49
CA MET A 259 9.40 4.23 11.65
C MET A 259 7.99 4.69 11.23
N HIS A 260 6.98 3.97 11.70
CA HIS A 260 5.59 4.42 11.70
C HIS A 260 5.23 4.82 13.13
N ALA A 261 5.27 6.12 13.42
CA ALA A 261 5.37 6.62 14.80
C ALA A 261 6.55 5.94 15.54
N ALA A 262 6.31 5.37 16.72
CA ALA A 262 7.34 4.64 17.48
C ALA A 262 7.47 3.15 17.09
N ILE A 263 6.72 2.68 16.10
CA ILE A 263 6.67 1.26 15.70
C ILE A 263 7.70 1.02 14.59
N PRO A 264 8.73 0.18 14.82
CA PRO A 264 9.73 -0.12 13.80
C PRO A 264 9.22 -1.16 12.81
N GLY A 265 9.48 -0.90 11.53
CA GLY A 265 9.25 -1.79 10.39
C GLY A 265 10.56 -2.40 9.87
N MET A 266 10.69 -2.46 8.54
CA MET A 266 11.87 -2.92 7.82
C MET A 266 13.12 -2.09 8.16
N SER A 267 14.31 -2.72 8.19
CA SER A 267 15.57 -1.99 8.38
C SER A 267 15.96 -1.20 7.13
N TYR A 268 16.59 -0.03 7.30
CA TYR A 268 17.02 0.81 6.17
C TYR A 268 18.07 0.12 5.31
N GLU A 269 18.95 -0.66 5.94
CA GLU A 269 19.94 -1.51 5.26
C GLU A 269 19.26 -2.53 4.33
N SER A 270 18.28 -3.28 4.82
CA SER A 270 17.52 -4.25 4.01
C SER A 270 16.80 -3.58 2.85
N PHE A 271 16.18 -2.43 3.10
CA PHE A 271 15.50 -1.65 2.09
C PHE A 271 16.44 -1.22 0.95
N LEU A 272 17.60 -0.63 1.28
CA LEU A 272 18.59 -0.20 0.29
C LEU A 272 19.13 -1.39 -0.50
N GLN A 273 19.43 -2.51 0.16
CA GLN A 273 19.95 -3.71 -0.48
C GLN A 273 18.96 -4.26 -1.51
N GLU A 274 17.68 -4.42 -1.14
CA GLU A 274 16.65 -4.92 -2.06
C GLU A 274 16.40 -3.98 -3.25
N VAL A 275 16.42 -2.66 -3.03
CA VAL A 275 16.32 -1.65 -4.11
C VAL A 275 17.51 -1.76 -5.08
N LEU A 276 18.72 -1.88 -4.55
CA LEU A 276 19.94 -1.96 -5.36
C LEU A 276 20.07 -3.30 -6.10
N ASP A 277 19.67 -4.41 -5.48
CA ASP A 277 19.56 -5.72 -6.12
C ASP A 277 18.59 -5.65 -7.31
N PHE A 278 17.42 -5.04 -7.12
CA PHE A 278 16.47 -4.83 -8.21
C PHE A 278 17.05 -3.98 -9.34
N LEU A 279 17.70 -2.85 -9.04
CA LEU A 279 18.33 -2.01 -10.06
C LEU A 279 19.49 -2.72 -10.75
N ARG A 280 20.19 -3.64 -10.09
CA ARG A 280 21.23 -4.46 -10.70
C ARG A 280 20.62 -5.40 -11.74
N ASP A 281 19.53 -6.07 -11.39
CA ASP A 281 18.83 -7.03 -12.25
C ASP A 281 18.03 -6.36 -13.38
N HIS A 282 17.66 -5.09 -13.20
CA HIS A 282 16.88 -4.29 -14.15
C HIS A 282 17.60 -2.98 -14.53
N PRO A 283 18.60 -3.04 -15.44
CA PRO A 283 19.55 -1.95 -15.67
C PRO A 283 18.95 -0.64 -16.22
N HIS A 284 17.71 -0.69 -16.70
CA HIS A 284 17.02 0.44 -17.33
C HIS A 284 15.88 1.02 -16.48
N GLU A 285 15.61 0.42 -15.31
CA GLU A 285 14.68 0.96 -14.33
C GLU A 285 15.36 2.06 -13.49
N ILE A 286 14.55 2.95 -12.94
CA ILE A 286 14.96 4.08 -12.11
C ILE A 286 14.02 4.11 -10.90
N ILE A 287 14.59 4.21 -9.70
CA ILE A 287 13.84 4.28 -8.44
C ILE A 287 14.14 5.62 -7.76
N VAL A 288 13.09 6.23 -7.22
CA VAL A 288 13.16 7.42 -6.38
C VAL A 288 12.89 7.04 -4.93
N VAL A 289 13.78 7.43 -4.02
CA VAL A 289 13.60 7.26 -2.58
C VAL A 289 13.62 8.63 -1.92
N GLN A 290 12.57 8.97 -1.19
CA GLN A 290 12.54 10.13 -0.32
C GLN A 290 12.72 9.72 1.13
N LEU A 291 13.79 10.22 1.75
CA LEU A 291 14.00 10.14 3.19
C LEU A 291 13.28 11.31 3.87
N ARG A 292 12.50 10.99 4.89
CA ARG A 292 11.73 11.94 5.70
C ARG A 292 11.68 11.48 7.15
N TRP A 293 11.09 12.27 8.04
CA TRP A 293 10.90 11.89 9.44
C TRP A 293 9.60 12.43 10.04
N ASP A 294 8.65 12.86 9.19
CA ASP A 294 7.37 13.35 9.65
C ASP A 294 6.62 12.25 10.44
N GLY A 295 6.10 12.60 11.61
CA GLY A 295 5.39 11.66 12.49
C GLY A 295 6.30 10.74 13.32
N VAL A 296 7.63 10.79 13.18
CA VAL A 296 8.57 10.04 14.03
C VAL A 296 8.78 10.79 15.36
N PRO A 297 8.60 10.13 16.53
CA PRO A 297 8.84 10.76 17.84
C PRO A 297 10.31 11.12 18.04
N GLN A 298 10.58 12.21 18.78
CA GLN A 298 11.95 12.65 19.09
C GLN A 298 12.79 11.60 19.83
N ASP A 299 12.13 10.72 20.60
CA ASP A 299 12.77 9.62 21.32
C ASP A 299 13.22 8.46 20.40
N CYS A 300 12.80 8.45 19.15
CA CYS A 300 13.39 7.63 18.09
C CYS A 300 14.49 8.47 17.44
N CYS A 301 15.73 8.36 17.92
CA CYS A 301 16.84 9.23 17.51
C CYS A 301 16.94 9.36 15.97
N HIS A 302 16.79 10.59 15.48
CA HIS A 302 16.84 10.90 14.05
C HIS A 302 18.28 10.81 13.53
N PRO A 303 18.52 10.16 12.38
CA PRO A 303 19.86 10.02 11.84
C PRO A 303 20.37 11.34 11.31
N SER A 304 21.67 11.58 11.45
CA SER A 304 22.32 12.73 10.82
C SER A 304 22.40 12.54 9.30
N HIS A 305 22.76 13.60 8.58
CA HIS A 305 23.01 13.50 7.14
C HIS A 305 24.16 12.53 6.85
N GLU A 306 25.22 12.60 7.66
CA GLU A 306 26.39 11.73 7.56
C GLU A 306 26.02 10.25 7.80
N GLU A 307 25.21 9.95 8.83
CA GLU A 307 24.78 8.57 9.09
C GLU A 307 23.95 8.02 7.91
N LYS A 308 23.00 8.80 7.37
CA LYS A 308 22.22 8.37 6.18
C LYS A 308 23.13 8.10 4.98
N GLN A 309 24.14 8.95 4.79
CA GLN A 309 25.11 8.83 3.71
C GLN A 309 26.02 7.60 3.89
N GLU A 310 26.45 7.29 5.11
CA GLU A 310 27.25 6.09 5.41
C GLU A 310 26.49 4.81 5.05
N TYR A 311 25.19 4.71 5.39
CA TYR A 311 24.36 3.57 4.98
C TYR A 311 24.26 3.46 3.46
N LEU A 312 24.05 4.58 2.76
CA LEU A 312 23.96 4.61 1.31
C LEU A 312 25.29 4.19 0.64
N GLU A 313 26.41 4.77 1.08
CA GLU A 313 27.74 4.46 0.56
C GLU A 313 28.12 3.00 0.81
N GLN A 314 27.77 2.46 1.99
CA GLN A 314 27.97 1.05 2.31
C GLN A 314 27.19 0.16 1.35
N ALA A 315 25.91 0.47 1.10
CA ALA A 315 25.07 -0.31 0.20
C ALA A 315 25.55 -0.23 -1.27
N LEU A 316 26.11 0.91 -1.69
CA LEU A 316 26.58 1.12 -3.06
C LEU A 316 27.94 0.47 -3.38
N ARG A 317 28.73 0.01 -2.40
CA ARG A 317 30.13 -0.46 -2.63
C ARG A 317 30.26 -1.53 -3.71
N ASP A 318 29.29 -2.43 -3.78
CA ASP A 318 29.30 -3.58 -4.70
C ASP A 318 28.36 -3.39 -5.90
N HIS A 319 27.92 -2.15 -6.16
CA HIS A 319 26.95 -1.81 -7.20
C HIS A 319 27.52 -0.83 -8.21
N ASP A 320 27.23 -1.07 -9.50
CA ASP A 320 27.51 -0.09 -10.56
C ASP A 320 26.37 0.94 -10.69
N ILE A 321 26.11 1.64 -9.58
CA ILE A 321 25.04 2.63 -9.44
C ILE A 321 25.64 3.88 -8.79
N VAL A 322 25.29 5.04 -9.34
CA VAL A 322 25.59 6.34 -8.74
C VAL A 322 24.30 6.89 -8.15
N ALA A 323 24.33 7.40 -6.92
CA ALA A 323 23.16 8.08 -6.36
C ALA A 323 22.90 9.38 -7.13
N GLY A 324 21.69 9.52 -7.68
CA GLY A 324 21.16 10.77 -8.20
C GLY A 324 20.53 11.61 -7.09
N ASN A 325 20.19 12.86 -7.39
CA ASN A 325 19.57 13.80 -6.45
C ASN A 325 18.33 14.49 -7.06
N VAL A 326 17.76 15.46 -6.33
CA VAL A 326 16.58 16.22 -6.76
C VAL A 326 16.76 16.96 -8.09
N GLU A 327 17.96 17.48 -8.37
CA GLU A 327 18.24 18.18 -9.62
C GLU A 327 18.35 17.20 -10.79
N ASP A 328 18.91 16.01 -10.55
CA ASP A 328 18.88 14.94 -11.54
C ASP A 328 17.44 14.53 -11.87
N MET A 329 16.59 14.36 -10.86
CA MET A 329 15.17 14.03 -11.04
C MET A 329 14.41 15.07 -11.87
N LYS A 330 14.65 16.37 -11.61
CA LYS A 330 13.91 17.47 -12.22
C LYS A 330 14.35 17.79 -13.65
N HIS A 331 15.64 17.59 -13.95
CA HIS A 331 16.24 18.20 -15.15
C HIS A 331 16.86 17.20 -16.12
N ARG A 332 17.06 15.94 -15.72
CA ARG A 332 17.64 14.93 -16.61
C ARG A 332 16.56 14.21 -17.41
N THR A 333 16.96 13.79 -18.60
CA THR A 333 16.22 12.81 -19.37
C THR A 333 16.41 11.40 -18.82
N ILE A 334 15.52 10.47 -19.19
CA ILE A 334 15.63 9.06 -18.81
C ILE A 334 16.97 8.47 -19.30
N SER A 335 17.38 8.78 -20.53
CA SER A 335 18.62 8.31 -21.14
C SER A 335 19.86 8.83 -20.41
N GLU A 336 19.87 10.10 -20.00
CA GLU A 336 20.98 10.66 -19.21
C GLU A 336 21.13 10.00 -17.84
N LEU A 337 20.02 9.76 -17.13
CA LEU A 337 20.05 9.05 -15.85
C LEU A 337 20.62 7.64 -16.00
N ARG A 338 20.22 6.91 -17.05
CA ARG A 338 20.75 5.57 -17.34
C ARG A 338 22.23 5.60 -17.70
N ARG A 339 22.62 6.46 -18.64
CA ARG A 339 24.01 6.62 -19.10
C ARG A 339 24.95 6.98 -17.97
N ASP A 340 24.53 7.90 -17.10
CA ASP A 340 25.34 8.38 -15.99
C ASP A 340 25.21 7.45 -14.75
N ARG A 341 24.49 6.32 -14.90
CA ARG A 341 24.24 5.28 -13.88
C ARG A 341 23.48 5.80 -12.65
N LYS A 342 22.78 6.92 -12.78
CA LYS A 342 21.96 7.59 -11.76
C LYS A 342 20.55 7.01 -11.67
N ARG A 343 20.48 5.74 -11.32
CA ARG A 343 19.22 4.95 -11.35
C ARG A 343 18.58 4.80 -9.97
N LEU A 344 19.31 5.14 -8.91
CA LEU A 344 18.76 5.39 -7.58
C LEU A 344 18.81 6.89 -7.32
N ILE A 345 17.65 7.54 -7.30
CA ILE A 345 17.52 8.97 -6.98
C ILE A 345 17.20 9.07 -5.49
N MET A 346 18.12 9.67 -4.73
CA MET A 346 17.96 9.87 -3.29
C MET A 346 17.55 11.31 -3.02
N LEU A 347 16.44 11.47 -2.31
CA LEU A 347 15.88 12.75 -1.90
C LEU A 347 15.88 12.82 -0.37
N ASP A 348 16.25 13.97 0.20
CA ASP A 348 16.29 14.18 1.66
C ASP A 348 15.43 15.39 2.02
N SER A 349 14.27 15.14 2.65
CA SER A 349 13.33 16.17 3.14
C SER A 349 13.02 17.31 2.15
N VAL A 350 12.88 16.96 0.87
CA VAL A 350 12.44 17.89 -0.18
C VAL A 350 10.94 18.19 -0.08
N ASP A 351 10.62 19.45 -0.34
CA ASP A 351 9.24 19.94 -0.36
C ASP A 351 8.50 19.40 -1.60
N SER A 352 7.34 18.80 -1.36
CA SER A 352 6.45 18.26 -2.38
C SER A 352 5.05 18.83 -2.22
N LEU A 353 4.30 18.92 -3.33
CA LEU A 353 2.87 19.18 -3.24
C LEU A 353 2.17 17.87 -2.84
N SER A 354 1.70 17.76 -1.61
CA SER A 354 0.93 16.59 -1.17
C SER A 354 -0.56 16.89 -1.16
N THR A 355 -1.39 15.95 -1.62
CA THR A 355 -2.84 16.02 -1.41
C THR A 355 -3.27 15.54 -0.02
N TYR A 356 -2.31 15.10 0.81
CA TYR A 356 -2.58 14.59 2.16
C TYR A 356 -2.95 15.71 3.12
N THR A 357 -3.98 15.46 3.92
CA THR A 357 -4.22 16.16 5.19
C THR A 357 -4.75 15.16 6.22
N ASP A 358 -4.46 15.36 7.51
CA ASP A 358 -4.96 14.45 8.55
C ASP A 358 -6.49 14.35 8.55
N GLU A 359 -7.18 15.48 8.31
CA GLU A 359 -8.65 15.52 8.24
C GLU A 359 -9.19 14.91 6.94
N GLY A 360 -8.61 15.28 5.78
CA GLY A 360 -9.07 14.81 4.48
C GLY A 360 -8.83 13.31 4.26
N ASN A 361 -7.73 12.76 4.78
CA ASN A 361 -7.42 11.35 4.66
C ASN A 361 -8.10 10.48 5.73
N ALA A 362 -8.60 11.07 6.83
CA ALA A 362 -9.42 10.36 7.83
C ALA A 362 -10.83 10.06 7.30
N THR A 363 -10.94 9.13 6.34
CA THR A 363 -12.18 8.78 5.66
C THR A 363 -12.41 7.28 5.57
N LEU A 364 -13.68 6.89 5.49
CA LEU A 364 -14.13 5.52 5.18
C LEU A 364 -14.71 5.39 3.77
N THR A 365 -14.91 6.52 3.08
CA THR A 365 -15.61 6.55 1.78
C THR A 365 -14.72 7.00 0.63
N GLY A 366 -13.60 7.68 0.90
CA GLY A 366 -12.70 8.22 -0.11
C GLY A 366 -13.17 9.51 -0.79
N ASP A 367 -14.36 10.03 -0.46
CA ASP A 367 -14.90 11.24 -1.11
C ASP A 367 -14.04 12.49 -0.84
N SER A 368 -13.61 12.65 0.42
CA SER A 368 -12.72 13.73 0.83
C SER A 368 -11.36 13.70 0.13
N LEU A 369 -10.87 12.52 -0.28
CA LEU A 369 -9.64 12.39 -1.06
C LEU A 369 -9.83 12.99 -2.46
N VAL A 370 -10.92 12.62 -3.13
CA VAL A 370 -11.25 13.12 -4.47
C VAL A 370 -11.52 14.63 -4.45
N ASP A 371 -12.21 15.14 -3.44
CA ASP A 371 -12.43 16.57 -3.25
C ASP A 371 -11.09 17.32 -3.08
N ALA A 372 -10.18 16.78 -2.27
CA ALA A 372 -8.84 17.34 -2.09
C ALA A 372 -8.06 17.35 -3.41
N PHE A 373 -8.16 16.30 -4.25
CA PHE A 373 -7.50 16.28 -5.55
C PHE A 373 -7.95 17.45 -6.44
N GLY A 374 -9.26 17.71 -6.49
CA GLY A 374 -9.83 18.80 -7.28
C GLY A 374 -9.39 20.20 -6.83
N GLN A 375 -9.12 20.37 -5.54
CA GLN A 375 -8.73 21.64 -4.92
C GLN A 375 -7.21 21.87 -4.95
N VAL A 376 -6.44 20.84 -4.61
CA VAL A 376 -4.98 20.93 -4.40
C VAL A 376 -4.22 20.87 -5.72
N LEU A 377 -4.65 20.03 -6.67
CA LEU A 377 -3.92 19.78 -7.92
C LEU A 377 -4.19 20.89 -8.94
N ASN A 378 -3.35 21.92 -8.88
CA ASN A 378 -3.30 23.00 -9.88
C ASN A 378 -1.87 23.53 -10.01
N ARG A 379 -1.60 24.27 -11.09
CA ARG A 379 -0.25 24.77 -11.42
C ARG A 379 0.31 25.75 -10.38
N ASP A 380 -0.54 26.61 -9.82
CA ASP A 380 -0.10 27.59 -8.82
C ASP A 380 0.43 26.90 -7.55
N ASN A 381 -0.22 25.83 -7.12
CA ASN A 381 0.19 25.02 -5.98
C ASN A 381 1.45 24.17 -6.26
N GLN A 382 1.72 23.83 -7.52
CA GLN A 382 2.92 23.07 -7.94
C GLN A 382 4.17 23.94 -7.99
N ARG A 383 4.01 25.26 -8.13
CA ARG A 383 5.14 26.18 -8.31
C ARG A 383 6.12 26.10 -7.14
N GLY A 384 7.37 25.77 -7.45
CA GLY A 384 8.46 25.68 -6.48
C GLY A 384 8.54 24.34 -5.73
N LYS A 385 7.61 23.42 -5.96
CA LYS A 385 7.64 22.06 -5.39
C LYS A 385 8.54 21.16 -6.22
N ALA A 386 9.23 20.21 -5.58
CA ALA A 386 10.10 19.28 -6.28
C ALA A 386 9.32 18.28 -7.15
N PHE A 387 8.17 17.83 -6.64
CA PHE A 387 7.25 16.91 -7.31
C PHE A 387 5.86 16.99 -6.63
N THR A 388 4.86 16.33 -7.23
CA THR A 388 3.50 16.21 -6.69
C THR A 388 3.29 14.79 -6.16
N ASN A 389 2.81 14.67 -4.92
CA ASN A 389 2.48 13.42 -4.26
C ASN A 389 0.96 13.31 -4.07
N ILE A 390 0.33 12.44 -4.87
CA ILE A 390 -1.11 12.16 -4.80
C ILE A 390 -1.33 10.98 -3.87
N GLN A 391 -2.18 11.20 -2.89
CA GLN A 391 -2.38 10.34 -1.74
C GLN A 391 -3.72 9.63 -1.91
N CYS A 392 -3.66 8.41 -2.46
CA CYS A 392 -4.85 7.62 -2.77
C CYS A 392 -5.34 6.81 -1.58
N GLN A 393 -4.53 6.70 -0.52
CA GLN A 393 -4.86 5.96 0.68
C GLN A 393 -5.65 6.79 1.69
N ALA A 394 -6.54 6.10 2.40
CA ALA A 394 -7.24 6.65 3.54
C ALA A 394 -6.55 6.23 4.84
N THR A 395 -6.67 7.06 5.88
CA THR A 395 -6.23 6.80 7.25
C THR A 395 -7.46 6.70 8.16
N PRO A 396 -8.37 5.72 7.97
CA PRO A 396 -9.54 5.52 8.83
C PRO A 396 -9.18 5.26 10.29
N THR A 397 -7.94 4.90 10.56
CA THR A 397 -7.36 4.82 11.89
C THR A 397 -7.45 6.16 12.65
N ASN A 398 -7.41 7.30 11.95
CA ASN A 398 -7.63 8.63 12.53
C ASN A 398 -9.09 8.91 12.92
N ILE A 399 -10.05 8.07 12.50
CA ILE A 399 -11.44 8.14 12.92
C ILE A 399 -11.57 7.34 14.22
N ARG A 400 -11.54 8.07 15.34
CA ARG A 400 -11.51 7.49 16.70
C ARG A 400 -12.55 6.38 16.91
N ASP A 401 -13.80 6.62 16.53
CA ASP A 401 -14.89 5.68 16.79
C ASP A 401 -14.76 4.42 15.92
N ALA A 402 -14.32 4.56 14.67
CA ALA A 402 -14.03 3.44 13.78
C ALA A 402 -12.91 2.56 14.36
N LEU A 403 -11.85 3.17 14.87
CA LEU A 403 -10.73 2.47 15.50
C LEU A 403 -11.11 1.78 16.81
N MET A 404 -11.89 2.43 17.67
CA MET A 404 -12.36 1.79 18.91
C MET A 404 -13.27 0.59 18.62
N LEU A 405 -14.14 0.71 17.61
CA LEU A 405 -15.03 -0.38 17.19
C LEU A 405 -14.24 -1.52 16.55
N SER A 406 -13.26 -1.22 15.68
CA SER A 406 -12.42 -2.26 15.09
C SER A 406 -11.71 -3.06 16.17
N ILE A 407 -11.03 -2.41 17.13
CA ILE A 407 -10.35 -3.08 18.26
C ILE A 407 -11.31 -3.97 19.05
N LYS A 408 -12.54 -3.50 19.31
CA LYS A 408 -13.53 -4.23 20.11
C LYS A 408 -14.08 -5.47 19.39
N ASP A 409 -14.23 -5.40 18.07
CA ASP A 409 -14.81 -6.46 17.26
C ASP A 409 -13.76 -7.37 16.60
N THR A 410 -12.46 -7.10 16.78
CA THR A 410 -11.37 -7.73 16.00
C THR A 410 -11.24 -9.25 16.11
N GLY A 411 -11.18 -9.87 14.92
CA GLY A 411 -10.33 -11.02 14.59
C GLY A 411 -9.07 -10.57 13.83
N VAL A 412 -8.23 -11.51 13.36
CA VAL A 412 -6.89 -11.25 12.76
C VAL A 412 -6.97 -10.65 11.32
N THR A 413 -8.18 -10.46 10.79
CA THR A 413 -8.52 -10.09 9.39
C THR A 413 -9.04 -8.66 9.21
N THR A 414 -9.12 -7.87 10.28
CA THR A 414 -9.98 -6.67 10.33
C THR A 414 -9.20 -5.35 10.27
N SER A 415 -8.18 -5.23 9.40
CA SER A 415 -7.47 -3.95 9.24
C SER A 415 -8.41 -2.89 8.65
N LEU A 416 -8.52 -1.73 9.30
CA LEU A 416 -9.33 -0.61 8.79
C LEU A 416 -8.77 -0.06 7.48
N LEU A 417 -7.44 -0.15 7.28
CA LEU A 417 -6.82 0.25 6.02
C LEU A 417 -7.26 -0.66 4.87
N LEU A 418 -7.49 -1.95 5.15
CA LEU A 418 -7.97 -2.89 4.15
C LEU A 418 -9.44 -2.65 3.78
N LEU A 419 -10.25 -2.26 4.77
CA LEU A 419 -11.65 -1.87 4.56
C LEU A 419 -11.77 -0.77 3.50
N THR A 420 -10.91 0.25 3.56
CA THR A 420 -11.01 1.42 2.68
C THR A 420 -10.35 1.22 1.31
N LYS A 421 -9.50 0.21 1.13
CA LYS A 421 -8.71 0.01 -0.10
C LYS A 421 -9.57 -0.03 -1.36
N GLY A 422 -10.50 -0.97 -1.47
CA GLY A 422 -11.36 -1.08 -2.64
C GLY A 422 -12.27 0.14 -2.85
N ILE A 423 -12.80 0.67 -1.74
CA ILE A 423 -13.68 1.85 -1.75
C ILE A 423 -12.96 3.06 -2.34
N CYS A 424 -11.77 3.39 -1.81
CA CYS A 424 -11.01 4.56 -2.22
C CYS A 424 -10.51 4.40 -3.65
N ASP A 425 -9.91 3.27 -3.99
CA ASP A 425 -9.34 3.04 -5.34
C ASP A 425 -10.37 3.13 -6.45
N SER A 426 -11.59 2.62 -6.21
CA SER A 426 -12.69 2.72 -7.17
C SER A 426 -13.12 4.16 -7.49
N LYS A 427 -12.62 5.15 -6.73
CA LYS A 427 -12.87 6.58 -6.90
C LYS A 427 -11.61 7.34 -7.29
N THR A 428 -10.52 7.17 -6.53
CA THR A 428 -9.27 7.92 -6.68
C THR A 428 -8.55 7.60 -7.98
N LEU A 429 -8.49 6.32 -8.38
CA LEU A 429 -7.79 5.89 -9.59
C LEU A 429 -8.50 6.31 -10.88
N PRO A 430 -9.84 6.13 -11.03
CA PRO A 430 -10.57 6.69 -12.17
C PRO A 430 -10.44 8.21 -12.26
N TRP A 431 -10.50 8.91 -11.12
CA TRP A 431 -10.30 10.36 -11.10
C TRP A 431 -8.93 10.75 -11.64
N CYS A 432 -7.86 10.09 -11.18
CA CYS A 432 -6.50 10.35 -11.64
C CYS A 432 -6.38 10.12 -13.15
N ARG A 433 -6.86 8.98 -13.66
CA ARG A 433 -6.80 8.66 -15.09
C ARG A 433 -7.47 9.73 -15.97
N GLN A 434 -8.59 10.28 -15.50
CA GLN A 434 -9.39 11.26 -16.23
C GLN A 434 -8.84 12.68 -16.15
N ASN A 435 -8.27 13.07 -15.00
CA ASN A 435 -8.01 14.48 -14.72
C ASN A 435 -6.53 14.84 -14.60
N LEU A 436 -5.63 13.89 -14.35
CA LEU A 436 -4.25 14.21 -13.96
C LEU A 436 -3.51 15.05 -15.01
N LEU A 437 -3.65 14.71 -16.29
CA LEU A 437 -2.95 15.39 -17.37
C LEU A 437 -3.25 16.89 -17.45
N ASP A 438 -4.48 17.27 -17.12
CA ASP A 438 -4.92 18.68 -17.14
C ASP A 438 -4.56 19.41 -15.84
N LYS A 439 -4.43 18.66 -14.74
CA LYS A 439 -4.23 19.20 -13.39
C LYS A 439 -2.77 19.35 -12.99
N THR A 440 -1.85 18.72 -13.71
CA THR A 440 -0.41 18.72 -13.42
C THR A 440 0.41 19.33 -14.55
N GLU A 441 1.53 19.97 -14.20
CA GLU A 441 2.49 20.44 -15.20
C GLU A 441 3.17 19.26 -15.88
N LEU A 442 3.46 19.36 -17.18
CA LEU A 442 4.00 18.24 -17.98
C LEU A 442 5.39 17.79 -17.52
N ASP A 443 6.30 18.73 -17.31
CA ASP A 443 7.70 18.46 -16.92
C ASP A 443 7.86 18.42 -15.38
N HIS A 444 6.85 17.92 -14.67
CA HIS A 444 6.80 17.84 -13.21
C HIS A 444 6.47 16.42 -12.75
N LEU A 445 7.33 15.81 -11.93
CA LEU A 445 7.16 14.41 -11.51
C LEU A 445 5.89 14.29 -10.67
N VAL A 446 5.11 13.25 -10.93
CA VAL A 446 3.95 12.90 -10.13
C VAL A 446 4.18 11.55 -9.47
N VAL A 447 3.77 11.42 -8.22
CA VAL A 447 3.76 10.17 -7.46
C VAL A 447 2.31 9.84 -7.14
N MET A 448 1.91 8.59 -7.34
CA MET A 448 0.63 8.04 -6.91
C MET A 448 0.88 7.06 -5.78
N MET A 449 0.69 7.52 -4.54
CA MET A 449 0.93 6.76 -3.34
C MET A 449 -0.35 6.09 -2.84
N ASN A 450 -0.25 4.81 -2.47
CA ASN A 450 -1.38 4.04 -1.98
C ASN A 450 -0.97 3.01 -0.90
N ASP A 451 -1.91 2.67 -0.03
CA ASP A 451 -1.82 1.49 0.82
C ASP A 451 -2.05 0.24 -0.03
N TRP A 452 -1.43 -0.87 0.36
CA TRP A 452 -1.55 -2.15 -0.33
C TRP A 452 -1.30 -2.00 -1.84
N ILE A 453 -0.12 -1.47 -2.20
CA ILE A 453 0.21 -1.16 -3.60
C ILE A 453 -0.11 -2.35 -4.49
N ASP A 454 -0.86 -2.10 -5.56
CA ASP A 454 -1.42 -3.15 -6.39
C ASP A 454 -1.28 -2.86 -7.89
N GLY A 455 -1.65 -3.86 -8.68
CA GLY A 455 -1.63 -3.76 -10.14
C GLY A 455 -2.51 -2.65 -10.70
N ALA A 456 -3.62 -2.28 -10.04
CA ALA A 456 -4.50 -1.21 -10.52
C ALA A 456 -3.84 0.16 -10.39
N THR A 457 -3.21 0.44 -9.24
CA THR A 457 -2.45 1.67 -9.01
C THR A 457 -1.28 1.79 -10.00
N ALA A 458 -0.53 0.69 -10.20
CA ALA A 458 0.56 0.64 -11.15
C ALA A 458 0.08 0.88 -12.60
N ASP A 459 -0.98 0.20 -13.03
CA ASP A 459 -1.55 0.33 -14.38
C ASP A 459 -1.93 1.78 -14.71
N VAL A 460 -2.62 2.46 -13.79
CA VAL A 460 -3.01 3.86 -13.96
C VAL A 460 -1.80 4.78 -14.06
N ALA A 461 -0.78 4.58 -13.22
CA ALA A 461 0.44 5.38 -13.24
C ALA A 461 1.26 5.16 -14.52
N VAL A 462 1.35 3.91 -15.01
CA VAL A 462 2.04 3.58 -16.26
C VAL A 462 1.31 4.16 -17.47
N ASP A 463 -0.03 4.07 -17.54
CA ASP A 463 -0.82 4.71 -18.61
C ASP A 463 -0.61 6.23 -18.63
N LEU A 464 -0.68 6.88 -17.47
CA LEU A 464 -0.48 8.32 -17.36
C LEU A 464 0.96 8.72 -17.73
N SER A 465 1.96 7.91 -17.36
CA SER A 465 3.35 8.11 -17.80
C SER A 465 3.46 8.07 -19.33
N ARG A 466 2.83 7.08 -19.97
CA ARG A 466 2.81 6.97 -21.44
C ARG A 466 2.25 8.22 -22.10
N ARG A 467 1.05 8.63 -21.66
CA ARG A 467 0.35 9.79 -22.21
C ARG A 467 1.09 11.12 -21.99
N ARG A 468 1.95 11.20 -20.96
CA ARG A 468 2.82 12.37 -20.72
C ARG A 468 4.09 12.36 -21.56
N LEU A 469 4.65 11.19 -21.87
CA LEU A 469 5.81 11.08 -22.77
C LEU A 469 5.45 11.32 -24.24
N GLU A 470 4.21 11.01 -24.63
CA GLU A 470 3.64 11.25 -25.96
C GLU A 470 3.41 12.74 -26.28
N GLN A 471 3.29 13.58 -25.24
CA GLN A 471 3.26 15.04 -25.36
C GLN A 471 4.69 15.61 -25.52
#